data_AF-A0A6L9IVF7-F1
#
_entry.id   AF-A0A6L9IVF7-F1
#
_cell.length_a   1.000
_cell.length_b   1.000
_cell.length_c   1.000
_cell.angle_alpha   90.00
_cell.angle_beta   90.00
_cell.angle_gamma   90.00
#
_symmetry.space_group_name_H-M   'P 1'
#
loop_
_entity.id
_entity.type
_entity.pdbx_description
1 polymer ?
#
loop_
_entity_poly.entity_id
_entity_poly.type
_entity_poly.pdbx_seq_one_letter_code
_entity_poly.pdbx_strand_id
1 'polypeptide(L)'
;TAATLGVSVDVFRRRLFVLTALITGVMVAVSGSIGFIGLMVPHMVRFVVGSDHRRVLPLSVLVGSVFLIWVDVIARTAFAPVELPVGVITSILGGPFFLWLMWRSRSEHRGDN
;
A
#
# COMPACT_ATOMS: atom_id res chain seq x y z
N THR A 1 -17.77 20.11 -5.63
CA THR A 1 -16.56 19.24 -5.59
C THR A 1 -15.42 20.05 -5.01
N ALA A 2 -14.46 19.47 -4.28
CA ALA A 2 -13.51 20.10 -3.32
C ALA A 2 -13.09 21.59 -3.53
N ALA A 3 -12.96 22.06 -4.77
CA ALA A 3 -12.78 23.49 -5.10
C ALA A 3 -13.92 24.40 -4.59
N THR A 4 -15.17 23.92 -4.52
CA THR A 4 -16.35 24.70 -4.06
C THR A 4 -16.42 24.90 -2.54
N LEU A 5 -15.50 24.30 -1.77
CA LEU A 5 -15.42 24.41 -0.30
C LEU A 5 -14.30 25.35 0.16
N GLY A 6 -13.67 26.13 -0.73
CA GLY A 6 -12.61 27.08 -0.39
C GLY A 6 -11.26 26.45 -0.07
N VAL A 7 -11.10 25.14 -0.28
CA VAL A 7 -9.82 24.46 -0.15
C VAL A 7 -8.99 24.73 -1.40
N SER A 8 -7.83 25.36 -1.23
CA SER A 8 -6.83 25.54 -2.29
C SER A 8 -6.19 24.20 -2.65
N VAL A 9 -6.88 23.45 -3.52
CA VAL A 9 -6.52 22.08 -3.93
C VAL A 9 -5.08 22.01 -4.42
N ASP A 10 -4.61 23.02 -5.17
CA ASP A 10 -3.22 23.10 -5.66
C ASP A 10 -2.19 23.19 -4.54
N VAL A 11 -2.44 24.01 -3.52
CA VAL A 11 -1.53 24.20 -2.38
C VAL A 11 -1.52 22.94 -1.51
N PHE A 12 -2.69 22.38 -1.25
CA PHE A 12 -2.82 21.14 -0.48
C PHE A 12 -2.11 19.97 -1.18
N ARG A 13 -2.30 19.82 -2.49
CA ARG A 13 -1.65 18.79 -3.30
C ARG A 13 -0.13 18.94 -3.30
N ARG A 14 0.39 20.16 -3.47
CA ARG A 14 1.84 20.43 -3.42
C ARG A 14 2.42 20.08 -2.04
N ARG A 15 1.77 20.50 -0.95
CA ARG A 15 2.20 20.17 0.41
C ARG A 15 2.22 18.67 0.67
N LEU A 16 1.15 17.96 0.29
CA LEU A 16 1.10 16.50 0.39
C LEU A 16 2.21 15.85 -0.40
N PHE A 17 2.42 16.26 -1.65
CA PHE A 17 3.45 15.69 -2.52
C PHE A 17 4.84 15.82 -1.88
N VAL A 18 5.19 17.02 -1.41
CA VAL A 18 6.48 17.27 -0.75
C VAL A 18 6.62 16.44 0.52
N LEU A 19 5.59 16.40 1.37
CA LEU A 19 5.61 15.60 2.61
C LEU A 19 5.76 14.10 2.31
N THR A 20 4.95 13.56 1.40
CA THR A 20 4.99 12.13 1.05
C THR A 20 6.30 11.75 0.38
N ALA A 21 6.84 12.60 -0.50
CA ALA A 21 8.11 12.35 -1.17
C ALA A 21 9.27 12.37 -0.18
N LEU A 22 9.27 13.32 0.78
CA LEU A 22 10.29 13.39 1.82
C LEU A 22 10.25 12.15 2.73
N ILE A 23 9.06 11.80 3.24
CA ILE A 23 8.88 10.63 4.12
C ILE A 23 9.28 9.35 3.38
N THR A 24 8.78 9.16 2.16
CA THR A 24 9.09 7.96 1.37
C THR A 24 10.57 7.90 1.02
N GLY A 25 11.18 9.03 0.64
CA GLY A 25 12.60 9.11 0.31
C GLY A 25 13.51 8.74 1.49
N VAL A 26 13.23 9.27 2.68
CA VAL A 26 13.98 8.93 3.91
C VAL A 26 13.82 7.44 4.24
N MET A 27 12.60 6.91 4.18
CA MET A 27 12.35 5.49 4.46
C MET A 27 13.08 4.56 3.46
N VAL A 28 13.07 4.89 2.17
CA VAL A 28 13.75 4.11 1.13
C VAL A 28 15.27 4.19 1.27
N ALA A 29 15.81 5.35 1.66
CA ALA A 29 17.25 5.50 1.91
C ALA A 29 17.75 4.63 3.07
N VAL A 30 16.91 4.38 4.09
CA VAL A 30 17.27 3.59 5.28
C VAL A 30 16.98 2.10 5.11
N SER A 31 15.81 1.73 4.57
CA SER A 31 15.35 0.33 4.49
C SER A 31 15.48 -0.30 3.10
N GLY A 32 15.92 0.47 2.09
CA GLY A 32 15.86 0.05 0.69
C GLY A 32 14.45 0.19 0.10
N SER A 33 14.29 -0.19 -1.16
CA SER A 33 13.02 -0.09 -1.88
C SER A 33 12.04 -1.18 -1.41
N ILE A 34 10.99 -0.77 -0.69
CA ILE A 34 9.88 -1.64 -0.30
C ILE A 34 8.73 -1.41 -1.29
N GLY A 35 8.53 -2.37 -2.19
CA GLY A 35 7.47 -2.34 -3.19
C GLY A 35 6.15 -2.92 -2.68
N PHE A 36 5.07 -2.57 -3.39
CA PHE A 36 3.79 -3.30 -3.39
C PHE A 36 2.86 -3.12 -2.18
N ILE A 37 3.39 -3.02 -0.96
CA ILE A 37 2.61 -2.91 0.28
C ILE A 37 1.69 -1.69 0.27
N GLY A 38 2.21 -0.54 -0.20
CA GLY A 38 1.45 0.71 -0.28
C GLY A 38 0.27 0.68 -1.27
N LEU A 39 0.23 -0.29 -2.18
CA LEU A 39 -0.91 -0.52 -3.08
C LEU A 39 -1.84 -1.60 -2.51
N MET A 40 -1.27 -2.68 -1.98
CA MET A 40 -1.99 -3.85 -1.51
C MET A 40 -2.82 -3.58 -0.24
N VAL A 41 -2.19 -3.01 0.79
CA VAL A 41 -2.81 -2.80 2.11
C VAL A 41 -4.04 -1.89 2.06
N PRO A 42 -3.99 -0.67 1.48
CA PRO A 42 -5.17 0.18 1.46
C PRO A 42 -6.31 -0.43 0.63
N HIS A 43 -6.00 -1.26 -0.37
CA HIS A 43 -7.01 -1.97 -1.14
C HIS A 43 -7.69 -3.08 -0.32
N MET A 44 -6.90 -3.90 0.39
CA MET A 44 -7.42 -4.92 1.30
C MET A 44 -8.31 -4.30 2.39
N VAL A 45 -7.84 -3.22 3.01
CA VAL A 45 -8.59 -2.54 4.07
C VAL A 45 -9.86 -1.90 3.52
N ARG A 46 -9.81 -1.30 2.32
CA ARG A 46 -10.99 -0.74 1.67
C ARG A 46 -12.03 -1.82 1.31
N PHE A 47 -11.59 -3.03 0.97
CA PHE A 47 -12.50 -4.15 0.73
C PHE A 47 -13.22 -4.59 2.01
N VAL A 48 -12.54 -4.57 3.15
CA VAL A 48 -13.10 -5.01 4.44
C VAL A 48 -13.95 -3.93 5.13
N VAL A 49 -13.57 -2.65 5.01
CA VAL A 49 -14.11 -1.54 5.82
C VAL A 49 -15.02 -0.61 4.99
N GLY A 50 -14.97 -0.69 3.66
CA GLY A 50 -15.69 0.21 2.75
C GLY A 50 -14.92 1.49 2.41
N SER A 51 -15.59 2.47 1.80
CA SER A 51 -15.00 3.68 1.21
C SER A 51 -14.74 4.84 2.19
N ASP A 52 -14.96 4.64 3.48
CA ASP A 52 -14.83 5.71 4.48
C ASP A 52 -13.35 5.97 4.84
N HIS A 53 -12.80 7.05 4.28
CA HIS A 53 -11.37 7.39 4.39
C HIS A 53 -10.91 7.60 5.84
N ARG A 54 -11.82 8.02 6.73
CA ARG A 54 -11.53 8.18 8.16
C ARG A 54 -11.16 6.86 8.84
N ARG A 55 -11.72 5.74 8.38
CA ARG A 55 -11.45 4.41 8.92
C ARG A 55 -10.37 3.68 8.15
N VAL A 56 -10.32 3.87 6.83
CA VAL A 56 -9.33 3.23 5.96
C VAL A 56 -7.91 3.66 6.33
N LEU A 57 -7.67 4.94 6.62
CA LEU A 57 -6.32 5.42 6.99
C LEU A 57 -5.74 4.72 8.24
N PRO A 58 -6.37 4.74 9.42
CA PRO A 58 -5.80 4.10 10.61
C PRO A 58 -5.70 2.57 10.46
N LEU A 59 -6.68 1.93 9.82
CA LEU A 59 -6.65 0.49 9.60
C LEU A 59 -5.58 0.08 8.59
N SER A 60 -5.33 0.90 7.56
CA SER A 60 -4.24 0.64 6.60
C SER A 60 -2.88 0.74 7.26
N VAL A 61 -2.69 1.69 8.18
CA VAL A 61 -1.46 1.76 8.96
C VAL A 61 -1.30 0.50 9.82
N LEU A 62 -2.34 0.11 10.56
CA LEU A 62 -2.29 -1.05 11.45
C LEU A 62 -2.03 -2.36 10.70
N VAL A 63 -2.83 -2.65 9.67
CA VAL A 63 -2.72 -3.87 8.86
C VAL A 63 -1.39 -3.88 8.11
N GLY A 64 -0.97 -2.74 7.56
CA GLY A 64 0.30 -2.63 6.84
C GLY A 64 1.51 -2.85 7.73
N SER A 65 1.53 -2.27 8.94
CA SER A 65 2.61 -2.47 9.92
C SER A 65 2.70 -3.93 10.36
N VAL A 66 1.58 -4.57 10.71
CA VAL A 66 1.57 -5.98 11.12
C VAL A 66 2.04 -6.88 9.98
N PHE A 67 1.53 -6.67 8.77
CA PHE A 67 1.93 -7.44 7.59
C PHE A 67 3.42 -7.31 7.30
N LEU A 68 3.97 -6.09 7.34
CA LEU A 68 5.39 -5.84 7.12
C LEU A 68 6.28 -6.58 8.13
N ILE A 69 5.92 -6.54 9.41
CA ILE A 69 6.66 -7.23 10.47
C ILE A 69 6.68 -8.74 10.21
N TRP A 70 5.53 -9.33 9.87
CA TRP A 70 5.47 -10.76 9.55
C TRP A 70 6.32 -11.14 8.35
N VAL A 71 6.28 -10.32 7.28
CA VAL A 71 7.11 -10.57 6.09
C VAL A 71 8.60 -10.41 6.41
N ASP A 72 8.99 -9.44 7.23
CA ASP A 72 10.38 -9.26 7.67
C ASP A 72 10.88 -10.45 8.50
N VAL A 73 10.07 -10.96 9.43
CA VAL A 73 10.41 -12.15 10.21
C VAL A 73 10.58 -13.38 9.30
N ILE A 74 9.67 -13.60 8.35
CA ILE A 74 9.76 -14.72 7.40
C ILE A 74 10.96 -14.58 6.48
N ALA A 75 11.24 -13.37 5.98
CA ALA A 75 12.39 -13.09 5.13
C ALA A 75 13.70 -13.43 5.84
N ARG A 76 13.83 -13.02 7.11
CA ARG A 76 15.03 -13.27 7.92
C ARG A 76 15.21 -14.74 8.31
N THR A 77 14.12 -15.46 8.55
CA THR A 77 14.18 -16.85 9.01
C THR A 77 14.29 -17.87 7.88
N ALA A 78 13.62 -17.65 6.74
CA ALA A 78 13.60 -18.60 5.63
C ALA A 78 14.85 -18.54 4.74
N PHE A 79 15.57 -17.41 4.71
CA PHE A 79 16.69 -17.17 3.78
C PHE A 79 18.06 -17.01 4.45
N ALA A 80 18.20 -17.30 5.75
CA ALA A 80 19.53 -17.33 6.38
C ALA A 80 20.46 -18.34 5.66
N PRO A 81 21.71 -17.97 5.27
CA PRO A 81 22.53 -16.81 5.67
C PRO A 81 22.52 -15.61 4.68
N VAL A 82 21.66 -15.61 3.66
CA VAL A 82 21.58 -14.54 2.64
C VAL A 82 20.49 -13.54 3.01
N GLU A 83 20.89 -12.30 3.29
CA GLU A 83 19.95 -11.21 3.59
C GLU A 83 19.28 -10.70 2.31
N LEU A 84 18.14 -11.31 1.95
CA LEU A 84 17.32 -10.79 0.86
C LEU A 84 16.56 -9.53 1.31
N PRO A 85 16.55 -8.45 0.50
CA PRO A 85 15.72 -7.30 0.80
C PRO A 85 14.25 -7.71 0.87
N VAL A 86 13.60 -7.40 1.98
CA VAL A 86 12.16 -7.65 2.19
C VAL A 86 11.30 -7.14 1.03
N GLY A 87 11.69 -6.04 0.40
CA GLY A 87 11.02 -5.47 -0.77
C GLY A 87 10.95 -6.39 -2.00
N VAL A 88 11.94 -7.27 -2.20
CA VAL A 88 11.94 -8.25 -3.29
C VAL A 88 10.90 -9.34 -3.01
N ILE A 89 10.89 -9.85 -1.78
CA ILE A 89 9.95 -10.88 -1.33
C ILE A 89 8.51 -10.34 -1.38
N THR A 90 8.28 -9.13 -0.90
CA THR A 90 6.95 -8.50 -0.96
C THR A 90 6.50 -8.23 -2.38
N SER A 91 7.41 -7.94 -3.32
CA SER A 91 7.07 -7.72 -4.73
C SER A 91 6.70 -9.01 -5.46
N ILE A 92 7.39 -10.12 -5.16
CA ILE A 92 7.06 -11.45 -5.69
C ILE A 92 5.68 -11.91 -5.21
N LEU A 93 5.34 -11.66 -3.94
CA LEU A 93 4.02 -11.99 -3.38
C LEU A 93 2.94 -11.02 -3.86
N GLY A 94 3.28 -9.74 -3.95
CA GLY A 94 2.38 -8.67 -4.33
C GLY A 94 1.92 -8.78 -5.78
N GLY A 95 2.82 -9.06 -6.73
CA GLY A 95 2.48 -9.18 -8.15
C GLY A 95 1.28 -10.10 -8.43
N PRO A 96 1.32 -11.37 -7.99
CA PRO A 96 0.20 -12.30 -8.05
C PRO A 96 -1.06 -11.78 -7.34
N PHE A 97 -0.92 -11.16 -6.16
CA PHE A 97 -2.06 -10.61 -5.42
C PHE A 97 -2.78 -9.51 -6.23
N PHE A 98 -2.03 -8.62 -6.87
CA PHE A 98 -2.61 -7.56 -7.70
C PHE A 98 -3.27 -8.10 -8.95
N LEU A 99 -2.66 -9.08 -9.61
CA LEU A 99 -3.27 -9.76 -10.76
C LEU A 99 -4.58 -10.43 -10.37
N TRP A 100 -4.61 -11.12 -9.22
CA TRP A 100 -5.82 -11.73 -8.68
C TRP A 100 -6.92 -10.70 -8.38
N LEU A 101 -6.55 -9.59 -7.74
CA LEU A 101 -7.48 -8.49 -7.45
C LEU A 101 -8.06 -7.89 -8.73
N MET A 102 -7.23 -7.64 -9.76
CA MET A 102 -7.67 -7.12 -11.05
C MET A 102 -8.60 -8.08 -11.77
N TRP A 103 -8.30 -9.39 -11.73
CA TRP A 103 -9.14 -10.41 -12.34
C TRP A 103 -10.51 -10.47 -11.68
N ARG A 104 -10.56 -10.40 -10.34
CA ARG A 104 -11.82 -10.43 -9.60
C ARG A 104 -12.67 -9.17 -9.80
N SER A 105 -12.05 -7.99 -9.86
CA SER A 105 -12.77 -6.75 -10.18
C SER A 105 -13.41 -6.80 -11.57
N ARG A 106 -12.83 -7.53 -12.53
CA ARG A 106 -13.44 -7.72 -13.85
C ARG A 106 -14.61 -8.69 -13.85
N SER A 107 -14.64 -9.70 -12.98
CA SER A 107 -15.76 -10.65 -12.90
C SER A 107 -17.04 -10.02 -12.37
N GLU A 108 -16.94 -8.94 -11.58
CA GLU A 108 -18.11 -8.21 -11.07
C GLU A 108 -18.85 -7.41 -12.16
N HIS A 109 -18.18 -7.02 -13.26
CA HIS A 109 -18.78 -6.27 -14.38
C HIS A 109 -19.29 -7.16 -15.51
N ARG A 110 -19.18 -8.49 -15.39
CA ARG A 110 -19.54 -9.45 -16.45
C ARG A 110 -20.74 -10.33 -16.09
N GLY A 111 -21.40 -10.02 -14.97
CA GLY A 111 -22.65 -10.67 -14.53
C GLY A 111 -23.92 -9.90 -14.87
N ASP A 112 -23.83 -8.79 -15.63
CA ASP A 112 -24.98 -7.94 -15.97
C ASP A 112 -25.05 -7.63 -17.48
N ASN A 113 -24.87 -8.67 -18.31
CA ASN A 113 -25.18 -8.61 -19.74
C ASN A 113 -25.74 -9.93 -20.26
#